data_AF-M5BSD5-F1
#
_entry.id   AF-M5BSD5-F1
#
_cell.length_a   1.000
_cell.length_b   1.000
_cell.length_c   1.000
_cell.angle_alpha   90.00
_cell.angle_beta   90.00
_cell.angle_gamma   90.00
#
_symmetry.space_group_name_H-M   'P 1'
#
loop_
_entity.id
_entity.type
_entity.pdbx_description
1 polymer ?
#
loop_
_entity_poly.entity_id
_entity_poly.type
_entity_poly.pdbx_seq_one_letter_code
_entity_poly.pdbx_strand_id
1 'polypeptide(L)'
;MSRAFDASQDAYQSGDGAKAKELSNEGKRHKAEMERLNKEASDWIFEQVNLDSAPDELDLHGLYVKEAIERTEAAVEAAQTRGDQQIRIIVGKGLHSQGRVAKLKPAIEELMVK
;
A
#
# COMPACT_ATOMS: atom_id res chain seq x y z
N MET A 1 -5.51 -16.76 -0.49
CA MET A 1 -5.88 -16.01 -1.71
C MET A 1 -5.60 -16.78 -3.00
N SER A 2 -4.42 -17.41 -3.15
CA SER A 2 -4.11 -18.15 -4.38
C SER A 2 -5.16 -19.21 -4.71
N ARG A 3 -5.63 -19.98 -3.72
CA ARG A 3 -6.55 -21.12 -3.91
C ARG A 3 -7.80 -20.85 -4.77
N ALA A 4 -8.45 -19.68 -4.65
CA ALA A 4 -9.65 -19.38 -5.45
C ALA A 4 -9.29 -19.03 -6.91
N PHE A 5 -8.16 -18.38 -7.13
CA PHE A 5 -7.66 -18.08 -8.47
C PHE A 5 -7.03 -19.32 -9.12
N ASP A 6 -6.29 -20.13 -8.35
CA ASP A 6 -5.73 -21.41 -8.78
C ASP A 6 -6.88 -22.35 -9.21
N ALA A 7 -7.91 -22.51 -8.37
CA ALA A 7 -9.08 -23.33 -8.68
C ALA A 7 -9.91 -22.76 -9.85
N SER A 8 -9.98 -21.44 -10.00
CA SER A 8 -10.61 -20.80 -11.17
C SER A 8 -9.86 -21.11 -12.46
N GLN A 9 -8.52 -21.12 -12.41
CA GLN A 9 -7.67 -21.41 -13.56
C GLN A 9 -7.76 -22.90 -13.94
N ASP A 10 -7.79 -23.79 -12.95
CA ASP A 10 -7.98 -25.23 -13.15
C ASP A 10 -9.35 -25.53 -13.77
N ALA A 11 -10.42 -24.90 -13.27
CA ALA A 11 -11.77 -25.05 -13.82
C ALA A 11 -11.89 -24.56 -15.27
N TYR A 12 -11.16 -23.49 -15.62
CA TYR A 12 -11.09 -23.00 -16.99
C TYR A 12 -10.35 -23.99 -17.89
N GLN A 13 -9.23 -24.55 -17.44
CA GLN A 13 -8.48 -25.57 -18.17
C GLN A 13 -9.27 -26.88 -18.34
N SER A 14 -10.16 -27.21 -17.40
CA SER A 14 -11.06 -28.37 -17.52
C SER A 14 -12.31 -28.10 -18.36
N GLY A 15 -12.45 -26.91 -18.98
CA GLY A 15 -13.59 -26.55 -19.84
C GLY A 15 -14.85 -26.11 -19.10
N ASP A 16 -14.82 -26.00 -17.77
CA ASP A 16 -15.94 -25.54 -16.96
C ASP A 16 -15.85 -24.01 -16.75
N GLY A 17 -16.19 -23.28 -17.82
CA GLY A 17 -16.13 -21.82 -17.82
C GLY A 17 -17.10 -21.15 -16.83
N ALA A 18 -18.23 -21.80 -16.51
CA ALA A 18 -19.19 -21.29 -15.54
C ALA A 18 -18.58 -21.30 -14.13
N LYS A 19 -18.04 -22.45 -13.71
CA LYS A 19 -17.37 -22.60 -12.42
C LYS A 19 -16.11 -21.76 -12.32
N ALA A 20 -15.32 -21.66 -13.39
CA ALA A 20 -14.17 -20.76 -13.44
C ALA A 20 -14.57 -19.31 -13.16
N LYS A 21 -15.66 -18.82 -13.78
CA LYS A 21 -16.13 -17.44 -13.59
C LYS A 21 -16.64 -17.21 -12.16
N GLU A 22 -17.33 -18.18 -11.58
CA GLU A 22 -17.78 -18.12 -10.19
C GLU A 22 -16.61 -18.00 -9.20
N LEU A 23 -15.63 -18.89 -9.32
CA LEU A 23 -14.42 -18.90 -8.48
C LEU A 23 -13.58 -17.63 -8.68
N SER A 24 -13.48 -17.13 -9.92
CA SER A 24 -12.81 -15.85 -10.21
C SER A 24 -13.49 -14.68 -9.51
N ASN A 25 -14.83 -14.63 -9.56
CA ASN A 25 -15.60 -13.58 -8.89
C ASN A 25 -15.46 -13.65 -7.38
N GLU A 26 -15.44 -14.85 -6.80
CA GLU A 26 -15.17 -15.06 -5.39
C GLU A 26 -13.77 -14.57 -5.00
N GLY A 27 -12.75 -14.95 -5.77
CA GLY A 27 -11.38 -14.47 -5.58
C GLY A 27 -11.29 -12.94 -5.63
N LYS A 28 -12.00 -12.30 -6.57
CA LYS A 28 -12.08 -10.82 -6.66
C LYS A 28 -12.74 -10.20 -5.43
N ARG A 29 -13.85 -10.78 -4.93
CA ARG A 29 -14.51 -10.29 -3.71
C ARG A 29 -13.58 -10.34 -2.51
N HIS A 30 -12.90 -11.47 -2.30
CA HIS A 30 -11.93 -11.60 -1.21
C HIS A 30 -10.75 -10.65 -1.36
N LYS A 31 -10.27 -10.44 -2.59
CA LYS A 31 -9.23 -9.47 -2.88
C LYS A 31 -9.65 -8.06 -2.49
N ALA A 32 -10.83 -7.62 -2.92
CA ALA A 32 -11.36 -6.30 -2.59
C ALA A 32 -11.52 -6.12 -1.07
N GLU A 33 -12.01 -7.13 -0.36
CA GLU A 33 -12.18 -7.04 1.10
C GLU A 33 -10.84 -6.93 1.84
N MET A 34 -9.83 -7.68 1.42
CA MET A 34 -8.49 -7.58 1.98
C MET A 34 -7.84 -6.22 1.67
N GLU A 35 -8.01 -5.70 0.45
CA GLU A 35 -7.54 -4.36 0.10
C GLU A 35 -8.23 -3.29 0.96
N ARG A 36 -9.52 -3.44 1.24
CA ARG A 36 -10.27 -2.56 2.15
C ARG A 36 -9.72 -2.62 3.57
N LEU A 37 -9.56 -3.81 4.14
CA LEU A 37 -9.04 -4.00 5.49
C LEU A 37 -7.59 -3.51 5.62
N ASN A 38 -6.75 -3.74 4.61
CA ASN A 38 -5.40 -3.20 4.59
C ASN A 38 -5.41 -1.68 4.58
N LYS A 39 -6.29 -1.05 3.78
CA LYS A 39 -6.44 0.41 3.77
C LYS A 39 -6.85 0.94 5.15
N GLU A 40 -7.87 0.34 5.77
CA GLU A 40 -8.32 0.72 7.11
C GLU A 40 -7.19 0.60 8.15
N ALA A 41 -6.41 -0.49 8.10
CA ALA A 41 -5.27 -0.69 8.98
C ALA A 41 -4.13 0.31 8.70
N SER A 42 -3.82 0.56 7.42
CA SER A 42 -2.84 1.56 6.98
C SER A 42 -3.20 2.95 7.48
N ASP A 43 -4.47 3.35 7.32
CA ASP A 43 -4.96 4.66 7.75
C ASP A 43 -4.84 4.80 9.26
N TRP A 44 -5.20 3.77 10.03
CA TRP A 44 -5.04 3.77 11.47
C TRP A 44 -3.57 3.86 11.91
N ILE A 45 -2.67 3.07 11.29
CA ILE A 45 -1.23 3.13 11.57
C ILE A 45 -0.70 4.53 11.27
N PHE A 46 -1.02 5.07 10.09
CA PHE A 46 -0.58 6.39 9.66
C PHE A 46 -1.02 7.48 10.63
N GLU A 47 -2.29 7.48 11.04
CA GLU A 47 -2.80 8.43 12.03
C GLU A 47 -2.03 8.31 13.35
N GLN A 48 -1.87 7.11 13.88
CA GLN A 48 -1.20 6.89 15.17
C GLN A 48 0.26 7.34 15.16
N VAL A 49 1.01 7.05 14.08
CA VAL A 49 2.45 7.39 14.03
C VAL A 49 2.69 8.87 13.77
N ASN A 50 1.74 9.59 13.17
CA ASN A 50 1.85 11.02 12.89
C ASN A 50 1.22 11.91 13.98
N LEU A 51 0.64 11.34 15.06
CA LEU A 51 0.05 12.13 16.16
C LEU A 51 1.04 13.11 16.81
N ASP A 52 2.30 12.69 16.91
CA ASP A 52 3.38 13.45 17.54
C ASP A 52 4.39 14.02 16.51
N SER A 53 4.08 13.90 15.20
CA SER A 53 4.97 14.38 14.14
C SER A 53 4.96 15.91 14.05
N ALA A 54 6.11 16.47 13.70
CA ALA A 54 6.22 17.90 13.45
C ALA A 54 5.40 18.32 12.20
N PRO A 55 5.01 19.60 12.07
CA PRO A 55 4.24 20.07 10.91
C PRO A 55 4.91 19.86 9.55
N ASP A 56 6.25 19.79 9.53
CA ASP A 56 7.08 19.54 8.36
C ASP A 56 7.51 18.07 8.24
N GLU A 57 6.94 17.16 9.04
CA GLU A 57 7.30 15.74 9.09
C GLU A 57 6.15 14.85 8.61
N LEU A 58 6.51 13.80 7.87
CA LEU A 58 5.61 12.76 7.38
C LEU A 58 6.20 11.40 7.72
N ASP A 59 5.58 10.68 8.65
CA ASP A 59 5.98 9.33 9.00
C ASP A 59 5.17 8.26 8.23
N LEU A 60 5.87 7.45 7.47
CA LEU A 60 5.36 6.39 6.61
C LEU A 60 5.80 5.00 7.07
N HIS A 61 6.46 4.88 8.23
CA HIS A 61 6.93 3.58 8.69
C HIS A 61 5.75 2.63 8.93
N GLY A 62 5.93 1.38 8.51
CA GLY A 62 4.89 0.35 8.66
C GLY A 62 3.84 0.33 7.56
N LEU A 63 3.81 1.32 6.67
CA LEU A 63 2.93 1.32 5.49
C LEU A 63 3.48 0.42 4.36
N TYR A 64 2.60 -0.05 3.50
CA TYR A 64 3.00 -0.65 2.23
C TYR A 64 3.49 0.42 1.25
N VAL A 65 4.33 0.01 0.30
CA VAL A 65 4.94 0.93 -0.69
C VAL A 65 3.89 1.75 -1.45
N LYS A 66 2.78 1.13 -1.86
CA LYS A 66 1.71 1.82 -2.59
C LYS A 66 1.06 2.91 -1.74
N GLU A 67 0.74 2.59 -0.49
CA GLU A 67 0.13 3.53 0.46
C GLU A 67 1.08 4.69 0.76
N ALA A 68 2.37 4.40 0.96
CA ALA A 68 3.40 5.40 1.21
C ALA A 68 3.57 6.38 0.05
N ILE A 69 3.51 5.90 -1.20
CA ILE A 69 3.55 6.76 -2.40
C ILE A 69 2.34 7.70 -2.42
N GLU A 70 1.12 7.16 -2.29
CA GLU A 70 -0.12 7.96 -2.30
C GLU A 70 -0.10 9.05 -1.20
N ARG A 71 0.37 8.70 0.01
CA ARG A 71 0.51 9.64 1.13
C ARG A 71 1.59 10.70 0.90
N THR A 72 2.69 10.32 0.26
CA THR A 72 3.80 11.24 -0.06
C THR A 72 3.38 12.27 -1.08
N GLU A 73 2.70 11.86 -2.16
CA GLU A 73 2.19 12.79 -3.19
C GLU A 73 1.27 13.83 -2.57
N ALA A 74 0.29 13.39 -1.77
CA ALA A 74 -0.64 14.30 -1.08
C ALA A 74 0.06 15.24 -0.11
N ALA A 75 1.08 14.76 0.62
CA ALA A 75 1.83 15.59 1.56
C ALA A 75 2.69 16.65 0.85
N VAL A 76 3.31 16.29 -0.28
CA VAL A 76 4.08 17.23 -1.11
C VAL A 76 3.18 18.33 -1.67
N GLU A 77 2.01 17.97 -2.22
CA GLU A 77 1.04 18.93 -2.75
C GLU A 77 0.54 19.91 -1.65
N ALA A 78 0.24 19.36 -0.46
CA ALA A 78 -0.17 20.17 0.68
C ALA A 78 0.95 21.11 1.14
N ALA A 79 2.19 20.64 1.20
CA ALA A 79 3.35 21.43 1.59
C ALA A 79 3.63 22.57 0.59
N GLN A 80 3.56 22.28 -0.71
CA GLN A 80 3.68 23.29 -1.76
C GLN A 80 2.61 24.37 -1.64
N THR A 81 1.36 23.97 -1.34
CA THR A 81 0.25 24.91 -1.15
C THR A 81 0.43 25.78 0.09
N ARG A 82 1.02 25.25 1.16
CA ARG A 82 1.38 26.01 2.37
C ARG A 82 2.60 26.92 2.17
N GLY A 83 3.38 26.72 1.10
CA GLY A 83 4.63 27.44 0.84
C GLY A 83 5.82 26.89 1.61
N ASP A 84 5.73 25.65 2.11
CA ASP A 84 6.81 24.99 2.84
C ASP A 84 8.02 24.78 1.90
N GLN A 85 9.20 25.15 2.38
CA GLN A 85 10.45 25.01 1.61
C GLN A 85 11.01 23.58 1.64
N GLN A 86 10.60 22.78 2.63
CA GLN A 86 11.08 21.43 2.85
C GLN A 86 10.03 20.62 3.61
N ILE A 87 10.04 19.31 3.38
CA ILE A 87 9.34 18.31 4.19
C ILE A 87 10.32 17.17 4.53
N ARG A 88 10.14 16.58 5.71
CA ARG A 88 10.93 15.45 6.22
C ARG A 88 10.09 14.19 6.13
N ILE A 89 10.52 13.23 5.30
CA ILE A 89 9.82 11.95 5.15
C ILE A 89 10.56 10.86 5.93
N ILE A 90 9.86 10.18 6.84
CA ILE A 90 10.37 9.05 7.62
C ILE A 90 9.85 7.74 6.99
N VAL A 91 10.76 6.95 6.43
CA VAL A 91 10.44 5.68 5.72
C VAL A 91 10.69 4.43 6.58
N GLY A 92 11.13 4.61 7.82
CA GLY A 92 11.48 3.53 8.74
C GLY A 92 12.78 2.80 8.43
N LYS A 93 13.20 1.93 9.35
CA LYS A 93 14.49 1.19 9.28
C LYS A 93 14.43 -0.11 8.46
N GLY A 94 13.27 -0.51 7.96
CA GLY A 94 13.08 -1.77 7.22
C GLY A 94 13.15 -3.05 8.06
N LEU A 95 13.02 -2.96 9.39
CA LEU A 95 13.14 -4.14 10.27
C LEU A 95 11.99 -5.15 10.12
N HIS A 96 10.81 -4.70 9.68
CA HIS A 96 9.60 -5.53 9.54
C HIS A 96 9.27 -5.92 8.10
N SER A 97 10.11 -5.55 7.12
CA SER A 97 9.87 -5.95 5.74
C SER A 97 10.31 -7.40 5.51
N GLN A 98 9.66 -8.09 4.56
CA GLN A 98 10.11 -9.42 4.13
C GLN A 98 11.55 -9.34 3.63
N GLY A 99 12.43 -10.13 4.26
CA GLY A 99 13.87 -10.14 3.98
C GLY A 99 14.68 -9.00 4.59
N ARG A 100 14.10 -8.17 5.49
CA ARG A 100 14.73 -6.97 6.07
C ARG A 100 15.19 -5.92 5.04
N VAL A 101 14.60 -5.95 3.85
CA VAL A 101 14.90 -5.00 2.78
C VAL A 101 14.01 -3.77 2.94
N ALA A 102 14.58 -2.60 3.19
CA ALA A 102 13.81 -1.36 3.24
C ALA A 102 13.26 -1.03 1.84
N LYS A 103 11.99 -1.34 1.60
CA LYS A 103 11.32 -1.12 0.30
C LYS A 103 10.77 0.29 0.13
N LEU A 104 10.42 0.97 1.23
CA LEU A 104 9.87 2.33 1.16
C LEU A 104 10.93 3.33 0.68
N LYS A 105 12.13 3.30 1.25
CA LYS A 105 13.21 4.23 0.89
C LYS A 105 13.44 4.33 -0.64
N PRO A 106 13.77 3.25 -1.35
CA PRO A 106 14.01 3.34 -2.80
C PRO A 106 12.75 3.76 -3.59
N ALA A 107 11.56 3.37 -3.14
CA ALA A 107 10.32 3.75 -3.82
C ALA A 107 9.99 5.24 -3.68
N ILE A 108 10.23 5.83 -2.51
CA ILE A 108 10.07 7.27 -2.30
C ILE A 108 11.17 8.06 -3.03
N GLU A 109 12.41 7.57 -3.03
CA GLU A 109 13.49 8.18 -3.82
C GLU A 109 13.14 8.20 -5.32
N GLU A 110 12.63 7.09 -5.87
CA GLU A 110 12.19 7.01 -7.27
C GLU A 110 11.04 7.98 -7.57
N LEU A 111 10.10 8.15 -6.63
CA LEU A 111 9.00 9.11 -6.75
C LEU A 111 9.51 10.55 -6.86
N MET A 112 10.55 10.92 -6.11
CA MET A 112 11.10 12.29 -6.08
C MET A 112 11.93 12.66 -7.32
N VAL A 113 12.35 11.68 -8.12
CA VAL A 113 13.12 11.91 -9.36
C VAL A 113 12.22 12.17 -10.57
N LYS A 114 10.93 11.84 -10.47
CA LYS A 114 9.92 12.16 -11.50
C LYS A 114 9.61 13.64 -11.56
#